data_AF-A0A3G6T1L1-F1
#
_entry.id   AF-A0A3G6T1L1-F1
#
_cell.length_a   1.000
_cell.length_b   1.000
_cell.length_c   1.000
_cell.angle_alpha   90.00
_cell.angle_beta   90.00
_cell.angle_gamma   90.00
#
_symmetry.space_group_name_H-M   'P 1'
#
loop_
_entity.id
_entity.type
_entity.pdbx_description
1 polymer ?
#
loop_
_entity_poly.entity_id
_entity_poly.type
_entity_poly.pdbx_seq_one_letter_code
_entity_poly.pdbx_strand_id
1 'polypeptide(L)'
;MYLLTGNEILFKSNDIITLFFQKEKYNDYADQIENLLDEAIESIDIADYSFYSGIAGLGWLIEFCKEKKIIRINTESSLADFDDQIYKFTIHYLSQDNTDYEVLFDLFNYYYARMRSKNENSDINRTFSLFVCGNLIVRKINVQKIEPLLADKRRLQPEELLFISAFTLKLTYISELSGFASDILLFQIFENVFTYFEQEYATLDEDYLLSILLLLASAKQAKNKVWEKKMLSHYHTLKSRVSNHKESDDIVLLEEIIDIHFHYQNPQILLNKEKYCKFLCFYLLNFSN
;
A
#
# COMPACT_ATOMS: atom_id res chain seq x y z
N MET A 1 -13.24 3.62 -5.09
CA MET A 1 -13.55 4.30 -3.82
C MET A 1 -13.25 3.38 -2.63
N TYR A 2 -13.81 2.16 -2.50
CA TYR A 2 -13.59 1.25 -1.34
C TYR A 2 -12.13 0.93 -0.97
N LEU A 3 -11.21 0.78 -1.94
CA LEU A 3 -9.75 0.63 -1.69
C LEU A 3 -9.11 1.81 -0.91
N LEU A 4 -9.78 2.97 -0.88
CA LEU A 4 -9.38 4.18 -0.15
C LEU A 4 -10.47 4.65 0.84
N THR A 5 -11.65 4.03 0.82
CA THR A 5 -12.83 4.40 1.61
C THR A 5 -13.40 3.27 2.46
N GLY A 6 -12.66 2.20 2.71
CA GLY A 6 -12.97 1.25 3.78
C GLY A 6 -13.32 2.00 5.07
N ASN A 7 -14.30 1.51 5.83
CA ASN A 7 -14.99 2.21 6.94
C ASN A 7 -14.05 2.96 7.91
N GLU A 8 -14.60 3.94 8.63
CA GLU A 8 -13.92 4.69 9.71
C GLU A 8 -12.86 3.85 10.40
N ILE A 9 -11.59 4.28 10.31
CA ILE A 9 -10.49 3.61 11.01
C ILE A 9 -10.79 3.78 12.50
N LEU A 10 -11.29 2.73 13.13
CA LEU A 10 -11.50 2.64 14.58
C LEU A 10 -10.18 2.32 15.31
N PHE A 11 -9.05 2.76 14.78
CA PHE A 11 -7.72 2.45 15.30
C PHE A 11 -6.91 3.69 15.66
N LYS A 12 -6.37 3.66 16.89
CA LYS A 12 -5.38 4.58 17.48
C LYS A 12 -4.05 4.67 16.69
N SER A 13 -3.91 3.93 15.60
CA SER A 13 -2.78 4.02 14.66
C SER A 13 -2.67 5.39 13.99
N ASN A 14 -3.81 6.10 13.84
CA ASN A 14 -3.83 7.47 13.34
C ASN A 14 -3.03 8.42 14.25
N ASP A 15 -3.15 8.25 15.57
CA ASP A 15 -2.42 9.06 16.53
C ASP A 15 -0.91 8.77 16.45
N ILE A 16 -0.52 7.50 16.36
CA ILE A 16 0.89 7.09 16.27
C ILE A 16 1.53 7.54 14.96
N ILE A 17 0.83 7.41 13.82
CA ILE A 17 1.30 7.88 12.52
C ILE A 17 1.39 9.41 12.51
N THR A 18 0.42 10.10 13.09
CA THR A 18 0.43 11.56 13.22
C THR A 18 1.61 12.02 14.06
N LEU A 19 1.88 11.37 15.19
CA LEU A 19 3.02 11.64 16.06
C LEU A 19 4.36 11.37 15.34
N PHE A 20 4.47 10.32 14.52
CA PHE A 20 5.68 10.02 13.76
C PHE A 20 6.08 11.16 12.80
N PHE A 21 5.13 11.80 12.13
CA PHE A 21 5.42 12.90 11.22
C PHE A 21 5.68 14.25 11.93
N GLN A 22 5.43 14.35 13.24
CA GLN A 22 5.81 15.50 14.08
C GLN A 22 7.27 15.39 14.56
N LYS A 23 8.19 15.25 13.61
CA LYS A 23 9.62 14.94 13.74
C LYS A 23 10.41 15.74 14.79
N GLU A 24 9.92 16.91 15.21
CA GLU A 24 10.59 17.82 16.16
C GLU A 24 10.35 17.49 17.64
N LYS A 25 9.38 16.62 17.97
CA LYS A 25 8.99 16.31 19.36
C LYS A 25 9.03 14.82 19.71
N TYR A 26 9.70 14.03 18.88
CA TYR A 26 9.69 12.57 18.96
C TYR A 26 10.03 12.00 20.36
N ASN A 27 11.03 12.57 21.03
CA ASN A 27 11.43 12.13 22.37
C ASN A 27 10.37 12.44 23.44
N ASP A 28 9.48 13.41 23.20
CA ASP A 28 8.43 13.81 24.14
C ASP A 28 7.18 12.90 24.04
N TYR A 29 7.12 12.04 23.01
CA TYR A 29 5.94 11.21 22.71
C TYR A 29 6.21 9.70 22.78
N ALA A 30 7.45 9.26 23.06
CA ALA A 30 7.80 7.85 23.13
C ALA A 30 6.90 7.09 24.14
N ASP A 31 6.77 7.62 25.36
CA ASP A 31 5.92 7.05 26.41
C ASP A 31 4.43 7.01 25.99
N GLN A 32 3.96 8.00 25.22
CA GLN A 32 2.58 8.01 24.73
C GLN A 32 2.36 6.93 23.66
N ILE A 33 3.33 6.73 22.77
CA ILE A 33 3.24 5.69 21.75
C ILE A 33 3.32 4.29 22.37
N GLU A 34 4.18 4.08 23.36
CA GLU A 34 4.25 2.80 24.09
C GLU A 34 2.91 2.49 24.78
N ASN A 35 2.33 3.45 25.51
CA ASN A 35 1.02 3.28 26.13
C ASN A 35 -0.10 2.98 25.11
N LEU A 36 -0.11 3.68 23.97
CA LEU A 36 -1.09 3.43 22.91
C LEU A 36 -0.94 2.04 22.28
N LEU A 37 0.30 1.54 22.16
CA LEU A 37 0.56 0.18 21.67
C LEU A 37 0.12 -0.88 22.69
N ASP A 38 0.42 -0.69 23.97
CA ASP A 38 -0.02 -1.60 25.03
C ASP A 38 -1.55 -1.70 25.07
N GLU A 39 -2.24 -0.55 25.05
CA GLU A 39 -3.71 -0.51 24.98
C GLU A 39 -4.26 -1.20 23.71
N ALA A 40 -3.56 -1.05 22.57
CA ALA A 40 -3.98 -1.70 21.32
C ALA A 40 -3.79 -3.23 21.40
N ILE A 41 -2.71 -3.70 22.02
CA ILE A 41 -2.47 -5.14 22.23
C ILE A 41 -3.52 -5.74 23.17
N GLU A 42 -3.89 -5.03 24.23
CA GLU A 42 -4.89 -5.51 25.20
C GLU A 42 -6.32 -5.55 24.63
N SER A 43 -6.63 -4.69 23.66
CA SER A 43 -8.00 -4.56 23.12
C SER A 43 -8.23 -5.30 21.80
N ILE A 44 -7.20 -5.89 21.20
CA ILE A 44 -7.34 -6.51 19.89
C ILE A 44 -8.10 -7.84 19.94
N ASP A 45 -9.03 -8.01 19.00
CA ASP A 45 -9.62 -9.31 18.76
C ASP A 45 -8.64 -10.18 17.97
N ILE A 46 -8.09 -11.21 18.61
CA ILE A 46 -7.16 -12.16 17.99
C ILE A 46 -7.79 -12.98 16.85
N ALA A 47 -9.13 -12.98 16.73
CA ALA A 47 -9.84 -13.61 15.62
C ALA A 47 -10.04 -12.67 14.42
N ASP A 48 -9.77 -11.38 14.57
CA ASP A 48 -9.81 -10.41 13.47
C ASP A 48 -8.45 -10.37 12.75
N TYR A 49 -8.43 -10.79 11.49
CA TYR A 49 -7.26 -10.79 10.62
C TYR A 49 -7.15 -9.56 9.71
N SER A 50 -8.07 -8.60 9.84
CA SER A 50 -8.09 -7.40 9.00
C SER A 50 -6.88 -6.51 9.27
N PHE A 51 -6.52 -5.70 8.28
CA PHE A 51 -5.45 -4.72 8.44
C PHE A 51 -5.89 -3.50 9.28
N TYR A 52 -7.18 -3.16 9.26
CA TYR A 52 -7.65 -1.93 9.91
C TYR A 52 -7.97 -2.11 11.39
N SER A 53 -8.47 -3.28 11.79
CA SER A 53 -8.85 -3.55 13.18
C SER A 53 -8.24 -4.81 13.79
N GLY A 54 -7.59 -5.63 12.97
CA GLY A 54 -7.11 -6.95 13.34
C GLY A 54 -5.61 -7.08 13.51
N ILE A 55 -5.18 -8.30 13.80
CA ILE A 55 -3.80 -8.64 14.17
C ILE A 55 -2.79 -8.35 13.05
N ALA A 56 -3.22 -8.34 11.78
CA ALA A 56 -2.38 -7.98 10.64
C ALA A 56 -2.00 -6.49 10.69
N GLY A 57 -2.95 -5.63 11.02
CA GLY A 57 -2.73 -4.19 11.20
C GLY A 57 -1.82 -3.86 12.36
N LEU A 58 -2.11 -4.45 13.52
CA LEU A 58 -1.31 -4.25 14.73
C LEU A 58 0.12 -4.75 14.54
N GLY A 59 0.29 -5.94 13.95
CA GLY A 59 1.62 -6.49 13.67
C GLY A 59 2.41 -5.64 12.67
N TRP A 60 1.74 -5.08 11.65
CA TRP A 60 2.37 -4.11 10.75
C TRP A 60 2.80 -2.84 11.49
N LEU A 61 1.94 -2.31 12.36
CA LEU A 61 2.21 -1.09 13.12
C LEU A 61 3.42 -1.26 14.06
N ILE A 62 3.49 -2.40 14.77
CA ILE A 62 4.63 -2.73 15.63
C ILE A 62 5.93 -2.76 14.81
N GLU A 63 5.91 -3.37 13.61
CA GLU A 63 7.09 -3.35 12.75
C GLU A 63 7.44 -1.98 12.21
N PHE A 64 6.45 -1.19 11.82
CA PHE A 64 6.65 0.19 11.42
C PHE A 64 7.33 0.99 12.55
N CYS A 65 6.80 0.90 13.77
CA CYS A 65 7.35 1.56 14.94
C CYS A 65 8.80 1.12 15.20
N LYS A 66 9.10 -0.17 15.06
CA LYS A 66 10.47 -0.67 15.20
C LYS A 66 11.40 -0.16 14.09
N GLU A 67 11.01 -0.25 12.83
CA GLU A 67 11.83 0.20 11.69
C GLU A 67 12.19 1.68 11.84
N LYS A 68 11.23 2.48 12.30
CA LYS A 68 11.39 3.90 12.56
C LYS A 68 12.10 4.21 13.89
N LYS A 69 12.51 3.18 14.64
CA LYS A 69 13.19 3.26 15.94
C LYS A 69 12.36 3.97 17.02
N ILE A 70 11.03 3.86 16.92
CA ILE A 70 10.06 4.38 17.90
C ILE A 70 10.09 3.53 19.13
N ILE A 71 10.05 2.22 18.93
CA ILE A 71 10.15 1.23 19.99
C ILE A 71 11.39 0.38 19.77
N ARG A 72 11.97 -0.12 20.87
CA ARG A 72 13.08 -1.08 20.85
C ARG A 72 12.57 -2.45 21.25
N ILE A 73 12.11 -3.22 20.27
CA ILE A 73 11.53 -4.54 20.49
C ILE A 73 12.19 -5.58 19.57
N ASN A 74 12.32 -6.81 20.06
CA ASN A 74 12.61 -7.95 19.19
C ASN A 74 11.28 -8.48 18.63
N THR A 75 10.94 -8.11 17.40
CA THR A 75 9.71 -8.57 16.75
C THR A 75 9.73 -10.04 16.37
N GLU A 76 10.90 -10.69 16.32
CA GLU A 76 11.00 -12.10 15.92
C GLU A 76 10.35 -13.05 16.93
N SER A 77 10.47 -12.75 18.22
CA SER A 77 9.76 -13.47 19.27
C SER A 77 8.37 -12.89 19.50
N SER A 78 8.24 -11.56 19.46
CA SER A 78 7.02 -10.87 19.89
C SER A 78 5.86 -11.00 18.90
N LEU A 79 6.17 -11.16 17.60
CA LEU A 79 5.15 -11.36 16.55
C LEU A 79 5.05 -12.83 16.09
N ALA A 80 5.71 -13.76 16.77
CA ALA A 80 5.72 -15.17 16.37
C ALA A 80 4.30 -15.78 16.31
N ASP A 81 3.47 -15.50 17.32
CA ASP A 81 2.09 -15.98 17.38
C ASP A 81 1.23 -15.31 16.29
N PHE A 82 1.52 -14.07 15.93
CA PHE A 82 0.82 -13.36 14.86
C PHE A 82 1.20 -13.97 13.51
N ASP A 83 2.49 -14.20 13.28
CA ASP A 83 3.02 -14.86 12.08
C ASP A 83 2.33 -16.21 11.85
N ASP A 84 2.22 -17.04 12.88
CA ASP A 84 1.58 -18.37 12.80
C ASP A 84 0.08 -18.30 12.50
N GLN A 85 -0.63 -17.38 13.14
CA GLN A 85 -2.08 -17.22 12.94
C GLN A 85 -2.40 -16.65 11.56
N ILE A 86 -1.70 -15.57 11.17
CA ILE A 86 -1.87 -14.93 9.87
C ILE A 86 -1.45 -15.90 8.74
N TYR A 87 -0.40 -16.70 8.94
CA TYR A 87 -0.03 -17.79 8.03
C TYR A 87 -1.17 -18.79 7.80
N LYS A 88 -1.71 -19.35 8.88
CA LYS A 88 -2.81 -20.33 8.78
C LYS A 88 -4.03 -19.74 8.08
N PHE A 89 -4.41 -18.52 8.46
CA PHE A 89 -5.51 -17.80 7.83
C PHE A 89 -5.26 -17.58 6.34
N THR A 90 -4.06 -17.10 5.97
CA THR A 90 -3.70 -16.81 4.59
C THR A 90 -3.72 -18.06 3.71
N ILE A 91 -3.14 -19.18 4.16
CA ILE A 91 -3.17 -20.44 3.41
C ILE A 91 -4.60 -20.93 3.21
N HIS A 92 -5.43 -20.88 4.27
CA HIS A 92 -6.84 -21.22 4.16
C HIS A 92 -7.56 -20.32 3.15
N TYR A 93 -7.36 -19.00 3.24
CA TYR A 93 -8.00 -18.03 2.38
C TYR A 93 -7.56 -18.14 0.91
N LEU A 94 -6.26 -18.38 0.67
CA LEU A 94 -5.72 -18.66 -0.66
C LEU A 94 -6.27 -19.96 -1.26
N SER A 95 -6.75 -20.90 -0.45
CA SER A 95 -7.38 -22.14 -0.94
C SER A 95 -8.83 -21.98 -1.39
N GLN A 96 -9.48 -20.85 -1.06
CA GLN A 96 -10.88 -20.60 -1.42
C GLN A 96 -11.02 -20.07 -2.86
N ASP A 97 -12.09 -20.45 -3.57
CA ASP A 97 -12.33 -19.98 -4.95
C ASP A 97 -12.86 -18.54 -4.99
N ASN A 98 -13.75 -18.18 -4.07
CA ASN A 98 -14.28 -16.82 -3.94
C ASN A 98 -13.35 -15.98 -3.06
N THR A 99 -12.41 -15.30 -3.70
CA THR A 99 -11.40 -14.49 -3.03
C THR A 99 -11.81 -13.03 -3.03
N ASP A 100 -12.00 -12.45 -1.85
CA ASP A 100 -11.94 -11.00 -1.71
C ASP A 100 -10.48 -10.55 -1.81
N TYR A 101 -10.17 -9.81 -2.86
CA TYR A 101 -8.82 -9.32 -3.12
C TYR A 101 -8.40 -8.20 -2.17
N GLU A 102 -9.34 -7.50 -1.53
CA GLU A 102 -9.04 -6.48 -0.52
C GLU A 102 -8.41 -7.14 0.72
N VAL A 103 -8.97 -8.26 1.18
CA VAL A 103 -8.38 -9.06 2.27
C VAL A 103 -6.96 -9.51 1.93
N LEU A 104 -6.74 -9.95 0.69
CA LEU A 104 -5.39 -10.33 0.25
C LEU A 104 -4.41 -9.16 0.25
N PHE A 105 -4.85 -7.97 -0.17
CA PHE A 105 -4.02 -6.76 -0.11
C PHE A 105 -3.63 -6.39 1.31
N ASP A 106 -4.58 -6.50 2.23
CA ASP A 106 -4.41 -6.19 3.65
C ASP A 106 -3.40 -7.14 4.30
N LEU A 107 -3.56 -8.45 4.10
CA LEU A 107 -2.61 -9.46 4.58
C LEU A 107 -1.22 -9.26 3.99
N PHE A 108 -1.16 -8.87 2.71
CA PHE A 108 0.11 -8.66 2.03
C PHE A 108 0.95 -7.53 2.65
N ASN A 109 0.31 -6.48 3.18
CA ASN A 109 1.00 -5.41 3.90
C ASN A 109 1.76 -5.95 5.12
N TYR A 110 1.13 -6.86 5.87
CA TYR A 110 1.75 -7.50 7.03
C TYR A 110 2.98 -8.32 6.62
N TYR A 111 2.79 -9.25 5.67
CA TYR A 111 3.89 -10.10 5.18
C TYR A 111 5.08 -9.27 4.69
N TYR A 112 4.81 -8.20 3.96
CA TYR A 112 5.86 -7.33 3.47
C TYR A 112 6.65 -6.65 4.58
N ALA A 113 5.95 -6.03 5.55
CA ALA A 113 6.63 -5.37 6.67
C ALA A 113 7.53 -6.35 7.44
N ARG A 114 7.04 -7.59 7.65
CA ARG A 114 7.82 -8.65 8.28
C ARG A 114 9.03 -9.09 7.44
N MET A 115 8.89 -9.24 6.12
CA MET A 115 10.00 -9.62 5.23
C MET A 115 11.10 -8.55 5.16
N ARG A 116 10.74 -7.27 5.24
CA ARG A 116 11.70 -6.16 5.20
C ARG A 116 12.45 -5.98 6.53
N SER A 117 11.82 -6.36 7.63
CA SER A 117 12.38 -6.19 8.97
C SER A 117 13.65 -7.03 9.12
N LYS A 118 14.80 -6.36 9.31
CA LYS A 118 16.08 -7.05 9.58
C LYS A 118 16.12 -7.42 11.06
N ASN A 119 15.95 -8.70 11.35
CA ASN A 119 16.09 -9.25 12.70
C ASN A 119 17.46 -9.91 12.88
N GLU A 120 18.15 -9.55 13.96
CA GLU A 120 19.28 -10.35 14.45
C GLU A 120 18.71 -11.72 14.88
N ASN A 121 19.22 -12.80 14.29
CA ASN A 121 18.74 -14.18 14.49
C ASN A 121 17.34 -14.50 13.92
N SER A 122 17.02 -13.99 12.73
CA SER A 122 15.79 -14.37 12.00
C SER A 122 15.67 -15.90 11.84
N ASP A 123 14.53 -16.48 12.19
CA ASP A 123 14.26 -17.88 11.89
C ASP A 123 14.10 -18.06 10.37
N ILE A 124 14.96 -18.90 9.78
CA ILE A 124 14.97 -19.18 8.34
C ILE A 124 13.61 -19.75 7.87
N ASN A 125 13.00 -20.63 8.66
CA ASN A 125 11.73 -21.26 8.30
C ASN A 125 10.59 -20.24 8.29
N ARG A 126 10.59 -19.32 9.25
CA ARG A 126 9.61 -18.24 9.32
C ARG A 126 9.79 -17.26 8.18
N THR A 127 11.03 -16.82 7.95
CA THR A 127 11.39 -15.94 6.82
C THR A 127 10.93 -16.56 5.49
N PHE A 128 11.18 -17.86 5.30
CA PHE A 128 10.73 -18.59 4.13
C PHE A 128 9.19 -18.65 4.02
N SER A 129 8.49 -18.90 5.13
CA SER A 129 7.03 -18.98 5.15
C SER A 129 6.36 -17.64 4.82
N LEU A 130 6.90 -16.54 5.35
CA LEU A 130 6.48 -15.17 5.02
C LEU A 130 6.69 -14.89 3.53
N PHE A 131 7.86 -15.23 3.00
CA PHE A 131 8.20 -15.06 1.59
C PHE A 131 7.27 -15.85 0.67
N VAL A 132 7.01 -17.12 0.97
CA VAL A 132 6.12 -17.96 0.18
C VAL A 132 4.70 -17.40 0.19
N CYS A 133 4.17 -17.01 1.36
CA CYS A 133 2.81 -16.47 1.46
C CYS A 133 2.66 -15.16 0.68
N GLY A 134 3.60 -14.21 0.83
CA GLY A 134 3.58 -12.97 0.08
C GLY A 134 3.57 -13.21 -1.44
N ASN A 135 4.40 -14.12 -1.93
CA ASN A 135 4.43 -14.47 -3.36
C ASN A 135 3.16 -15.20 -3.83
N LEU A 136 2.56 -16.07 -3.01
CA LEU A 136 1.30 -16.73 -3.35
C LEU A 136 0.15 -15.74 -3.45
N ILE A 137 0.10 -14.74 -2.57
CA ILE A 137 -0.88 -13.64 -2.64
C ILE A 137 -0.73 -12.88 -3.97
N VAL A 138 0.49 -12.41 -4.27
CA VAL A 138 0.79 -11.68 -5.52
C VAL A 138 0.40 -12.52 -6.73
N ARG A 139 0.78 -13.80 -6.75
CA ARG A 139 0.45 -14.72 -7.84
C ARG A 139 -1.06 -14.89 -8.00
N LYS A 140 -1.80 -15.06 -6.91
CA LYS A 140 -3.26 -15.25 -6.96
C LYS A 140 -3.96 -14.01 -7.50
N ILE A 141 -3.62 -12.82 -6.99
CA ILE A 141 -4.15 -11.55 -7.50
C ILE A 141 -3.80 -11.38 -8.99
N ASN A 142 -2.54 -11.65 -9.36
CA ASN A 142 -2.11 -11.51 -10.75
C ASN A 142 -2.92 -12.41 -11.70
N VAL A 143 -2.92 -13.72 -11.44
CA VAL A 143 -3.52 -14.72 -12.34
C VAL A 143 -5.06 -14.62 -12.38
N GLN A 144 -5.71 -14.32 -11.24
CA GLN A 144 -7.17 -14.35 -11.16
C GLN A 144 -7.83 -13.00 -11.42
N LYS A 145 -7.08 -11.89 -11.30
CA LYS A 145 -7.66 -10.54 -11.43
C LYS A 145 -6.92 -9.65 -12.44
N ILE A 146 -5.60 -9.49 -12.32
CA ILE A 146 -4.84 -8.56 -13.15
C ILE A 146 -4.74 -9.04 -14.61
N GLU A 147 -4.26 -10.27 -14.81
CA GLU A 147 -4.11 -10.85 -16.16
C GLU A 147 -5.44 -10.87 -16.93
N PRO A 148 -6.57 -11.33 -16.35
CA PRO A 148 -7.86 -11.28 -17.05
C PRO A 148 -8.29 -9.87 -17.42
N LEU A 149 -8.09 -8.88 -16.53
CA LEU A 149 -8.45 -7.48 -16.82
C LEU A 149 -7.59 -6.89 -17.94
N LEU A 150 -6.29 -7.19 -17.97
CA LEU A 150 -5.38 -6.67 -18.99
C LEU A 150 -5.50 -7.42 -20.33
N ALA A 151 -5.91 -8.68 -20.31
CA ALA A 151 -6.17 -9.47 -21.53
C ALA A 151 -7.52 -9.15 -22.17
N ASP A 152 -8.47 -8.64 -21.38
CA ASP A 152 -9.76 -8.21 -21.86
C ASP A 152 -9.60 -6.95 -22.74
N LYS A 153 -10.04 -7.05 -23.99
CA LYS A 153 -9.96 -5.95 -24.96
C LYS A 153 -11.06 -4.92 -24.78
N ARG A 154 -11.96 -5.11 -23.82
CA ARG A 154 -12.97 -4.10 -23.50
C ARG A 154 -12.33 -2.91 -22.78
N ARG A 155 -13.09 -1.82 -22.72
CA ARG A 155 -12.74 -0.70 -21.87
C ARG A 155 -12.76 -1.09 -20.38
N LEU A 156 -11.65 -0.85 -19.69
CA LEU A 156 -11.56 -0.92 -18.24
C LEU A 156 -12.44 0.16 -17.60
N GLN A 157 -13.25 -0.25 -16.62
CA GLN A 157 -13.99 0.67 -15.77
C GLN A 157 -13.02 1.40 -14.83
N PRO A 158 -13.36 2.61 -14.34
CA PRO A 158 -12.49 3.39 -13.45
C PRO A 158 -12.00 2.60 -12.24
N GLU A 159 -12.87 1.80 -11.61
CA GLU A 159 -12.54 1.00 -10.42
C GLU A 159 -11.55 -0.13 -10.74
N GLU A 160 -11.60 -0.68 -11.95
CA GLU A 160 -10.71 -1.75 -12.38
C GLU A 160 -9.31 -1.21 -12.65
N LEU A 161 -9.22 -0.06 -13.31
CA LEU A 161 -7.94 0.60 -13.49
C LEU A 161 -7.38 1.08 -12.15
N LEU A 162 -8.23 1.56 -11.24
CA LEU A 162 -7.81 1.93 -9.90
C LEU A 162 -7.21 0.73 -9.14
N PHE A 163 -7.87 -0.44 -9.22
CA PHE A 163 -7.36 -1.67 -8.64
C PHE A 163 -5.99 -2.05 -9.21
N ILE A 164 -5.85 -2.04 -10.56
CA ILE A 164 -4.57 -2.33 -11.24
C ILE A 164 -3.49 -1.34 -10.78
N SER A 165 -3.82 -0.05 -10.70
CA SER A 165 -2.89 1.01 -10.33
C SER A 165 -2.43 0.88 -8.87
N ALA A 166 -3.35 0.59 -7.96
CA ALA A 166 -3.03 0.33 -6.55
C ALA A 166 -2.18 -0.95 -6.37
N PHE A 167 -2.51 -2.01 -7.11
CA PHE A 167 -1.70 -3.24 -7.16
C PHE A 167 -0.28 -2.96 -7.65
N THR A 168 -0.16 -2.17 -8.73
CA THR A 168 1.13 -1.84 -9.34
C THR A 168 2.01 -1.06 -8.38
N LEU A 169 1.44 -0.08 -7.67
CA LEU A 169 2.18 0.69 -6.66
C LEU A 169 2.71 -0.22 -5.56
N LYS A 170 1.86 -1.08 -5.01
CA LYS A 170 2.26 -2.12 -4.06
C LYS A 170 3.38 -3.00 -4.61
N LEU A 171 3.26 -3.47 -5.85
CA LEU A 171 4.27 -4.33 -6.46
C LEU A 171 5.63 -3.61 -6.61
N THR A 172 5.64 -2.32 -6.98
CA THR A 172 6.88 -1.53 -7.07
C THR A 172 7.55 -1.31 -5.73
N TYR A 173 6.79 -1.25 -4.64
CA TYR A 173 7.35 -1.14 -3.30
C TYR A 173 8.10 -2.42 -2.88
N ILE A 174 7.78 -3.54 -3.52
CA ILE A 174 8.15 -4.88 -3.07
C ILE A 174 9.12 -5.57 -4.03
N SER A 175 9.25 -5.08 -5.27
CA SER A 175 10.23 -5.59 -6.24
C SER A 175 11.67 -5.58 -5.73
N GLU A 176 12.00 -4.72 -4.76
CA GLU A 176 13.30 -4.73 -4.07
C GLU A 176 13.56 -6.03 -3.25
N LEU A 177 12.52 -6.78 -2.87
CA LEU A 177 12.60 -8.00 -2.06
C LEU A 177 12.25 -9.28 -2.82
N SER A 178 11.31 -9.22 -3.77
CA SER A 178 10.74 -10.39 -4.46
C SER A 178 11.53 -10.86 -5.69
N GLY A 179 12.56 -10.11 -6.10
CA GLY A 179 13.43 -10.46 -7.21
C GLY A 179 12.78 -10.37 -8.59
N PHE A 180 13.45 -10.95 -9.60
CA PHE A 180 13.21 -10.76 -11.04
C PHE A 180 11.76 -11.00 -11.52
N ALA A 181 10.97 -11.84 -10.84
CA ALA A 181 9.60 -12.13 -11.23
C ALA A 181 8.66 -10.91 -11.09
N SER A 182 8.93 -10.04 -10.13
CA SER A 182 8.11 -8.82 -9.94
C SER A 182 8.43 -7.75 -10.99
N ASP A 183 9.68 -7.67 -11.46
CA ASP A 183 10.07 -6.74 -12.51
C ASP A 183 9.43 -7.06 -13.86
N ILE A 184 9.35 -8.36 -14.22
CA ILE A 184 8.63 -8.80 -15.43
C ILE A 184 7.16 -8.41 -15.34
N LEU A 185 6.53 -8.69 -14.20
CA LEU A 185 5.11 -8.38 -14.01
C LEU A 185 4.86 -6.87 -14.07
N LEU A 186 5.71 -6.06 -13.44
CA LEU A 186 5.64 -4.59 -13.55
C LEU A 186 5.72 -4.12 -15.00
N PHE A 187 6.67 -4.65 -15.76
CA PHE A 187 6.81 -4.32 -17.18
C PHE A 187 5.54 -4.70 -17.97
N GLN A 188 5.01 -5.91 -17.76
CA GLN A 188 3.78 -6.36 -18.40
C GLN A 188 2.60 -5.45 -18.07
N ILE A 189 2.43 -5.05 -16.81
CA ILE A 189 1.32 -4.16 -16.41
C ILE A 189 1.48 -2.81 -17.11
N PHE A 190 2.65 -2.18 -17.03
CA PHE A 190 2.88 -0.87 -17.64
C PHE A 190 2.67 -0.88 -19.16
N GLU A 191 3.19 -1.88 -19.89
CA GLU A 191 3.01 -1.97 -21.34
C GLU A 191 1.53 -2.14 -21.73
N ASN A 192 0.77 -2.96 -21.01
CA ASN A 192 -0.66 -3.11 -21.27
C ASN A 192 -1.45 -1.84 -20.92
N VAL A 193 -1.10 -1.17 -19.83
CA VAL A 193 -1.73 0.10 -19.43
C VAL A 193 -1.42 1.22 -20.44
N PHE A 194 -0.19 1.32 -20.95
CA PHE A 194 0.13 2.28 -22.02
C PHE A 194 -0.67 1.97 -23.29
N THR A 195 -0.73 0.71 -23.69
CA THR A 195 -1.52 0.28 -24.85
C THR A 195 -2.99 0.65 -24.69
N TYR A 196 -3.56 0.42 -23.50
CA TYR A 196 -4.92 0.83 -23.16
C TYR A 196 -5.11 2.35 -23.29
N PHE A 197 -4.22 3.15 -22.70
CA PHE A 197 -4.32 4.60 -22.80
C PHE A 197 -4.15 5.11 -24.21
N GLU A 198 -3.32 4.50 -25.06
CA GLU A 198 -3.18 4.89 -26.46
C GLU A 198 -4.47 4.64 -27.27
N GLN A 199 -5.23 3.59 -26.94
CA GLN A 199 -6.47 3.22 -27.63
C GLN A 199 -7.70 3.99 -27.15
N GLU A 200 -7.84 4.16 -25.83
CA GLU A 200 -9.04 4.71 -25.20
C GLU A 200 -8.88 6.17 -24.75
N TYR A 201 -7.79 6.85 -25.15
CA TYR A 201 -7.42 8.15 -24.61
C TYR A 201 -8.50 9.25 -24.71
N ALA A 202 -9.38 9.16 -25.72
CA ALA A 202 -10.43 10.14 -25.95
C ALA A 202 -11.61 9.99 -24.98
N THR A 203 -11.75 8.83 -24.32
CA THR A 203 -12.93 8.47 -23.52
C THR A 203 -12.68 8.54 -22.00
N LEU A 204 -11.44 8.84 -21.60
CA LEU A 204 -11.05 9.04 -20.21
C LEU A 204 -11.59 10.37 -19.67
N ASP A 205 -12.13 10.33 -18.46
CA ASP A 205 -12.69 11.45 -17.71
C ASP A 205 -12.01 11.58 -16.33
N GLU A 206 -12.54 12.46 -15.47
CA GLU A 206 -12.00 12.75 -14.14
C GLU A 206 -11.80 11.52 -13.26
N ASP A 207 -12.65 10.49 -13.40
CA ASP A 207 -12.64 9.30 -12.55
C ASP A 207 -11.36 8.45 -12.70
N TYR A 208 -10.61 8.66 -13.79
CA TYR A 208 -9.34 7.97 -14.05
C TYR A 208 -8.11 8.70 -13.51
N LEU A 209 -8.22 9.96 -13.08
CA LEU A 209 -7.06 10.77 -12.66
C LEU A 209 -6.29 10.14 -11.51
N LEU A 210 -7.01 9.63 -10.50
CA LEU A 210 -6.41 8.97 -9.35
C LEU A 210 -5.59 7.73 -9.76
N SER A 211 -6.11 6.92 -10.68
CA SER A 211 -5.41 5.75 -11.22
C SER A 211 -4.11 6.14 -11.93
N ILE A 212 -4.15 7.20 -12.74
CA ILE A 212 -2.96 7.72 -13.43
C ILE A 212 -1.93 8.24 -12.43
N LEU A 213 -2.35 8.93 -11.38
CA LEU A 213 -1.44 9.40 -10.32
C LEU A 213 -0.78 8.23 -9.57
N LEU A 214 -1.52 7.17 -9.25
CA LEU A 214 -0.96 5.96 -8.65
C LEU A 214 0.06 5.26 -9.57
N LEU A 215 -0.20 5.22 -10.87
CA LEU A 215 0.75 4.68 -11.86
C LEU A 215 1.99 5.57 -12.03
N LEU A 216 1.83 6.90 -11.96
CA LEU A 216 2.95 7.85 -11.96
C LEU A 216 3.81 7.66 -10.71
N ALA A 217 3.20 7.53 -9.53
CA ALA A 217 3.86 7.20 -8.28
C ALA A 217 4.63 5.87 -8.39
N SER A 218 3.99 4.84 -8.96
CA SER A 218 4.61 3.54 -9.21
C SER A 218 5.84 3.67 -10.12
N ALA A 219 5.74 4.44 -11.21
CA ALA A 219 6.84 4.67 -12.14
C ALA A 219 8.03 5.39 -11.50
N LYS A 220 7.75 6.39 -10.65
CA LYS A 220 8.78 7.11 -9.87
C LYS A 220 9.45 6.21 -8.85
N GLN A 221 8.68 5.41 -8.10
CA GLN A 221 9.20 4.44 -7.13
C GLN A 221 10.08 3.37 -7.81
N ALA A 222 9.65 2.86 -8.97
CA ALA A 222 10.44 1.94 -9.79
C ALA A 222 11.68 2.59 -10.44
N LYS A 223 11.88 3.92 -10.26
CA LYS A 223 12.99 4.70 -10.84
C LYS A 223 13.06 4.60 -12.36
N ASN A 224 11.92 4.37 -13.04
CA ASN A 224 11.86 4.21 -14.50
C ASN A 224 11.43 5.53 -15.18
N LYS A 225 12.41 6.23 -15.75
CA LYS A 225 12.20 7.54 -16.39
C LYS A 225 11.32 7.50 -17.64
N VAL A 226 11.26 6.37 -18.34
CA VAL A 226 10.40 6.21 -19.52
C VAL A 226 8.94 6.13 -19.09
N TRP A 227 8.65 5.30 -18.10
CA TRP A 227 7.29 5.18 -17.54
C TRP A 227 6.82 6.48 -16.91
N GLU A 228 7.70 7.14 -16.15
CA GLU A 228 7.41 8.44 -15.52
C GLU A 228 7.01 9.47 -16.58
N LYS A 229 7.79 9.62 -17.65
CA LYS A 229 7.51 10.58 -18.71
C LYS A 229 6.18 10.29 -19.43
N LYS A 230 5.90 9.01 -19.73
CA LYS A 230 4.64 8.61 -20.37
C LYS A 230 3.45 8.91 -19.47
N MET A 231 3.48 8.47 -18.21
CA MET A 231 2.39 8.71 -17.25
C MET A 231 2.16 10.18 -16.98
N LEU A 232 3.22 10.97 -16.84
CA LEU A 232 3.12 12.42 -16.67
C LEU A 232 2.43 13.10 -17.87
N SER A 233 2.73 12.64 -19.10
CA SER A 233 2.07 13.11 -20.31
C SER A 233 0.56 12.80 -20.30
N HIS A 234 0.18 11.59 -19.91
CA HIS A 234 -1.24 11.21 -19.82
C HIS A 234 -1.98 11.98 -18.72
N TYR A 235 -1.34 12.21 -17.58
CA TYR A 235 -1.88 13.00 -16.48
C TYR A 235 -2.13 14.45 -16.91
N HIS A 236 -1.13 15.16 -17.44
CA HIS A 236 -1.31 16.56 -17.86
C HIS A 236 -2.37 16.71 -18.94
N THR A 237 -2.39 15.77 -19.88
CA THR A 237 -3.36 15.83 -20.98
C THR A 237 -4.78 15.57 -20.48
N LEU A 238 -5.01 14.64 -19.54
CA LEU A 238 -6.33 14.44 -18.92
C LEU A 238 -6.72 15.62 -18.03
N LYS A 239 -5.82 16.06 -17.14
CA LYS A 239 -6.04 17.21 -16.23
C LYS A 239 -6.45 18.46 -17.01
N SER A 240 -5.76 18.77 -18.11
CA SER A 240 -6.08 19.93 -18.95
C SER A 240 -7.50 19.90 -19.53
N ARG A 241 -8.08 18.71 -19.77
CA ARG A 241 -9.46 18.54 -20.24
C ARG A 241 -10.47 18.67 -19.12
N VAL A 242 -10.10 18.22 -17.93
CA VAL A 242 -10.95 18.19 -16.72
C VAL A 242 -11.02 19.56 -16.03
N SER A 243 -10.11 20.50 -16.33
CA SER A 243 -9.97 21.86 -15.75
C SER A 243 -11.23 22.76 -15.64
N ASN A 244 -12.40 22.28 -16.06
CA ASN A 244 -13.70 22.95 -15.90
C ASN A 244 -14.55 22.36 -14.76
N HIS A 245 -14.10 21.33 -14.05
CA HIS A 245 -14.85 20.67 -12.96
C HIS A 245 -14.08 20.78 -11.63
N LYS A 246 -14.83 20.73 -10.53
CA LYS A 246 -14.28 20.88 -9.18
C LYS A 246 -13.52 19.59 -8.83
N GLU A 247 -12.19 19.65 -8.91
CA GLU A 247 -11.30 18.53 -8.58
C GLU A 247 -11.67 17.88 -7.25
N SER A 248 -11.63 16.55 -7.20
CA SER A 248 -11.85 15.79 -5.98
C SER A 248 -10.76 16.07 -4.93
N ASP A 249 -11.15 16.13 -3.65
CA ASP A 249 -10.23 16.34 -2.52
C ASP A 249 -9.11 15.28 -2.47
N ASP A 250 -9.37 14.07 -2.98
CA ASP A 250 -8.45 12.94 -2.96
C ASP A 250 -7.33 13.11 -4.01
N ILE A 251 -7.66 13.70 -5.16
CA ILE A 251 -6.70 14.00 -6.24
C ILE A 251 -5.73 15.07 -5.76
N VAL A 252 -6.25 16.16 -5.20
CA VAL A 252 -5.44 17.27 -4.67
C VAL A 252 -4.45 16.77 -3.61
N LEU A 253 -4.92 15.94 -2.68
CA LEU A 253 -4.05 15.39 -1.65
C LEU A 253 -2.96 14.48 -2.22
N LEU A 254 -3.29 13.58 -3.16
CA LEU A 254 -2.29 12.67 -3.72
C LEU A 254 -1.22 13.46 -4.51
N GLU A 255 -1.61 14.54 -5.19
CA GLU A 255 -0.67 15.47 -5.82
C GLU A 255 0.27 16.11 -4.79
N GLU A 256 -0.28 16.64 -3.69
CA GLU A 256 0.52 17.19 -2.58
C GLU A 256 1.49 16.15 -2.01
N ILE A 257 1.03 14.90 -1.82
CA ILE A 257 1.86 13.79 -1.32
C ILE A 257 2.98 13.45 -2.30
N ILE A 258 2.68 13.31 -3.59
CA ILE A 258 3.68 13.04 -4.63
C ILE A 258 4.69 14.18 -4.69
N ASP A 259 4.24 15.43 -4.60
CA ASP A 259 5.13 16.59 -4.61
C ASP A 259 6.01 16.65 -3.37
N ILE A 260 5.47 16.35 -2.19
CA ILE A 260 6.25 16.22 -0.96
C ILE A 260 7.25 15.07 -1.09
N HIS A 261 6.78 13.85 -1.32
CA HIS A 261 7.62 12.64 -1.33
C HIS A 261 8.77 12.73 -2.35
N PHE A 262 8.51 13.29 -3.54
CA PHE A 262 9.50 13.33 -4.61
C PHE A 262 10.23 14.68 -4.76
N HIS A 263 9.75 15.77 -4.15
CA HIS A 263 10.35 17.11 -4.34
C HIS A 263 10.56 17.94 -3.07
N TYR A 264 9.93 17.66 -1.91
CA TYR A 264 10.06 18.48 -0.68
C TYR A 264 10.23 17.67 0.62
N GLN A 265 11.17 18.09 1.48
CA GLN A 265 11.53 17.38 2.71
C GLN A 265 10.55 17.50 3.91
N ASN A 266 9.37 18.13 3.80
CA ASN A 266 8.51 18.37 4.97
C ASN A 266 7.06 17.85 4.83
N PRO A 267 6.77 16.61 5.27
CA PRO A 267 5.44 16.00 5.24
C PRO A 267 4.42 16.55 6.28
N GLN A 268 4.79 17.53 7.11
CA GLN A 268 3.91 18.07 8.17
C GLN A 268 2.63 18.74 7.65
N ILE A 269 2.59 19.16 6.39
CA ILE A 269 1.41 19.82 5.75
C ILE A 269 0.20 18.88 5.70
N LEU A 270 0.43 17.56 5.63
CA LEU A 270 -0.60 16.54 5.45
C LEU A 270 -1.35 16.16 6.74
N LEU A 271 -0.84 16.56 7.91
CA LEU A 271 -1.34 16.12 9.22
C LEU A 271 -2.53 16.93 9.75
N ASN A 272 -2.83 18.08 9.16
CA ASN A 272 -3.84 19.00 9.70
C ASN A 272 -5.29 18.64 9.31
N LYS A 273 -5.52 17.48 8.69
CA LYS A 273 -6.85 17.06 8.22
C LYS A 273 -7.07 15.57 8.49
N GLU A 274 -7.84 15.28 9.53
CA GLU A 274 -8.25 13.93 9.96
C GLU A 274 -8.87 13.09 8.83
N LYS A 275 -9.53 13.76 7.85
CA LYS A 275 -10.07 13.14 6.62
C LYS A 275 -9.01 12.36 5.81
N TYR A 276 -7.72 12.69 5.96
CA TYR A 276 -6.64 12.22 5.09
C TYR A 276 -5.73 11.16 5.71
N CYS A 277 -6.02 10.72 6.93
CA CYS A 277 -5.26 9.65 7.60
C CYS A 277 -5.23 8.36 6.77
N LYS A 278 -6.32 7.99 6.09
CA LYS A 278 -6.38 6.81 5.20
C LYS A 278 -5.39 6.89 4.04
N PHE A 279 -5.30 8.06 3.41
CA PHE A 279 -4.35 8.30 2.32
C PHE A 279 -2.91 8.34 2.83
N LEU A 280 -2.67 8.87 4.03
CA LEU A 280 -1.36 8.86 4.66
C LEU A 280 -0.91 7.44 5.04
N CYS A 281 -1.81 6.61 5.56
CA CYS A 281 -1.58 5.18 5.80
C CYS A 281 -1.28 4.46 4.49
N PHE A 282 -2.11 4.66 3.45
CA PHE A 282 -1.87 4.12 2.12
C PHE A 282 -0.49 4.56 1.59
N TYR A 283 -0.11 5.82 1.78
CA TYR A 283 1.21 6.29 1.38
C TYR A 283 2.34 5.58 2.16
N LEU A 284 2.27 5.54 3.49
CA LEU A 284 3.26 4.84 4.31
C LEU A 284 3.39 3.35 3.99
N LEU A 285 2.30 2.73 3.55
CA LEU A 285 2.24 1.31 3.19
C LEU A 285 2.88 1.00 1.84
N ASN A 286 2.91 1.96 0.92
CA ASN A 286 3.15 1.69 -0.49
C ASN A 286 4.30 2.50 -1.11
N PHE A 287 4.94 3.37 -0.31
CA PHE A 287 6.04 4.21 -0.77
C PHE A 287 7.34 3.95 0.02
N SER A 288 8.44 3.69 -0.68
CA SER A 288 9.79 3.60 -0.13
C SER A 288 10.46 4.97 -0.11
N ASN A 289 11.13 5.29 1.01
CA ASN A 289 11.98 6.48 1.14
C ASN A 289 13.36 6.26 0.52
#